data_AF-A0A7M3N0T5-F1
#
_entry.id   AF-A0A7M3N0T5-F1
#
_cell.length_a   1.000
_cell.length_b   1.000
_cell.length_c   1.000
_cell.angle_alpha   90.00
_cell.angle_beta   90.00
_cell.angle_gamma   90.00
#
_symmetry.space_group_name_H-M   'P 1'
#
loop_
_entity.id
_entity.type
_entity.pdbx_description
1 polymer ?
#
loop_
_entity_poly.entity_id
_entity_poly.type
_entity_poly.pdbx_seq_one_letter_code
_entity_poly.pdbx_strand_id
1 'polypeptide(L)'
;MIKFYKTIFQGRLDFGSRATYDKVFKMAIHRLETYYKNETFLTEEHFNEENFSIEVPRTVTQLSEKFYRNSVDLVQYLAQFAVSGKLGCWMVENNVVLDCHIVEPESDKVVVQSFQKGKKLSTLEGKEKDAMKMLNKVINKYDKHSQAYERRGHVNMMLRHYDDADYDYSKAIRLDPENADALVGRGRLYMMRKEWEKAISDLDQATKKSLALQEVYWIARRLKATCHINLKQYKEAEFDLRLFTRRKFDEKDINFLWRMHCLFQYGQVLMELGEYEKAIDAINESLKLKEGHGTVPKADQLLKRGIAKQKSGSSGYLSDWKEAAELGSTGAEELLQKK
;
A
#
# COMPACT_ATOMS: atom_id res chain seq x y z
N MET A 1 35.73 12.16 -4.84
CA MET A 1 35.15 10.92 -5.42
C MET A 1 33.64 11.13 -5.49
N ILE A 2 33.01 10.99 -6.67
CA ILE A 2 31.55 11.13 -6.78
C ILE A 2 30.91 9.88 -6.17
N LYS A 3 30.04 10.07 -5.17
CA LYS A 3 29.31 8.99 -4.53
C LYS A 3 28.06 8.66 -5.35
N PHE A 4 27.76 7.37 -5.46
CA PHE A 4 26.58 6.84 -6.15
C PHE A 4 25.63 6.23 -5.14
N TYR A 5 24.33 6.41 -5.38
CA TYR A 5 23.24 5.95 -4.53
C TYR A 5 22.33 5.03 -5.31
N LYS A 6 21.71 4.05 -4.64
CA LYS A 6 20.64 3.27 -5.25
C LYS A 6 19.45 4.19 -5.45
N THR A 7 18.97 4.29 -6.68
CA THR A 7 17.80 5.07 -7.05
C THR A 7 16.75 4.18 -7.67
N ILE A 8 15.48 4.55 -7.47
CA ILE A 8 14.34 3.84 -8.01
C ILE A 8 13.41 4.88 -8.63
N PHE A 9 12.98 4.65 -9.87
CA PHE A 9 11.96 5.44 -10.54
C PHE A 9 10.84 4.49 -10.99
N GLN A 10 9.59 4.87 -10.76
CA GLN A 10 8.44 4.09 -11.23
C GLN A 10 7.20 4.97 -11.30
N GLY A 11 6.44 4.85 -12.37
CA GLY A 11 5.10 5.41 -12.47
C GLY A 11 4.79 5.98 -13.84
N ARG A 12 3.82 6.89 -13.88
CA ARG A 12 3.23 7.38 -15.14
C ARG A 12 2.76 8.82 -15.00
N LEU A 13 2.82 9.59 -16.07
CA LEU A 13 2.17 10.88 -16.21
C LEU A 13 1.43 10.95 -17.54
N ASP A 14 0.14 11.29 -17.53
CA ASP A 14 -0.67 11.39 -18.75
C ASP A 14 -0.96 12.85 -19.10
N PHE A 15 -0.84 13.19 -20.38
CA PHE A 15 -1.02 14.57 -20.87
C PHE A 15 -2.40 14.83 -21.48
N GLY A 16 -3.21 13.78 -21.61
CA GLY A 16 -4.63 13.83 -21.97
C GLY A 16 -4.96 14.19 -23.43
N SER A 17 -4.00 14.75 -24.19
CA SER A 17 -4.19 15.09 -25.60
C SER A 17 -2.88 15.02 -26.36
N ARG A 18 -2.98 14.71 -27.66
CA ARG A 18 -1.84 14.69 -28.59
C ARG A 18 -1.07 16.02 -28.58
N ALA A 19 -1.79 17.14 -28.71
CA ALA A 19 -1.18 18.47 -28.76
C ALA A 19 -0.36 18.80 -27.49
N THR A 20 -0.84 18.40 -26.32
CA THR A 20 -0.09 18.60 -25.07
C THR A 20 1.12 17.67 -25.02
N TYR A 21 0.95 16.40 -25.38
CA TYR A 21 2.05 15.43 -25.44
C TYR A 21 3.17 15.89 -26.38
N ASP A 22 2.87 16.32 -27.61
CA ASP A 22 3.90 16.77 -28.57
C ASP A 22 4.68 17.97 -28.06
N LYS A 23 3.97 18.91 -27.42
CA LYS A 23 4.58 20.06 -26.78
C LYS A 23 5.54 19.62 -25.67
N VAL A 24 5.06 18.75 -24.78
CA VAL A 24 5.85 18.24 -23.64
C VAL A 24 7.06 17.44 -24.11
N PHE A 25 6.89 16.58 -25.12
CA PHE A 25 7.98 15.80 -25.72
C PHE A 25 9.08 16.74 -26.23
N LYS A 26 8.75 17.71 -27.09
CA LYS A 26 9.73 18.70 -27.59
C LYS A 26 10.44 19.46 -26.48
N MET A 27 9.69 19.87 -25.45
CA MET A 27 10.24 20.57 -24.30
C MET A 27 11.18 19.68 -23.47
N ALA A 28 10.85 18.39 -23.33
CA ALA A 28 11.69 17.42 -22.65
C ALA A 28 13.01 17.19 -23.40
N ILE A 29 12.95 16.91 -24.71
CA ILE A 29 14.15 16.69 -25.53
C ILE A 29 15.07 17.91 -25.49
N HIS A 30 14.51 19.10 -25.71
CA HIS A 30 15.30 20.33 -25.62
C HIS A 30 15.98 20.48 -24.25
N ARG A 31 15.28 20.16 -23.16
CA ARG A 31 15.84 20.26 -21.79
C ARG A 31 16.92 19.22 -21.51
N LEU A 32 16.71 17.98 -21.96
CA LEU A 32 17.68 16.91 -21.84
C LEU A 32 19.01 17.32 -22.48
N GLU A 33 18.96 17.87 -23.70
CA GLU A 33 20.16 18.29 -24.44
C GLU A 33 20.83 19.54 -23.84
N THR A 34 20.06 20.58 -23.55
CA THR A 34 20.63 21.91 -23.28
C THR A 34 20.85 22.22 -21.80
N TYR A 35 19.98 21.73 -20.91
CA TYR A 35 20.05 22.04 -19.47
C TYR A 35 20.75 20.92 -18.70
N TYR A 36 20.40 19.67 -19.00
CA TYR A 36 20.87 18.52 -18.24
C TYR A 36 22.02 17.76 -18.89
N LYS A 37 22.35 18.04 -20.16
CA LYS A 37 23.39 17.33 -20.93
C LYS A 37 23.23 15.80 -20.87
N ASN A 38 22.00 15.33 -20.95
CA ASN A 38 21.59 13.93 -20.80
C ASN A 38 21.93 13.29 -19.43
N GLU A 39 22.19 14.09 -18.39
CA GLU A 39 22.38 13.61 -17.01
C GLU A 39 21.04 13.46 -16.27
N THR A 40 20.07 12.76 -16.87
CA THR A 40 18.80 12.38 -16.21
C THR A 40 18.39 10.94 -16.55
N PHE A 41 17.53 10.31 -15.73
CA PHE A 41 17.07 8.94 -16.01
C PHE A 41 16.10 8.91 -17.19
N LEU A 42 15.40 10.03 -17.44
CA LEU A 42 14.36 10.09 -18.45
C LEU A 42 14.99 10.16 -19.84
N THR A 43 14.49 9.31 -20.73
CA THR A 43 14.92 9.19 -22.13
C THR A 43 13.69 9.17 -23.02
N GLU A 44 13.89 9.27 -24.34
CA GLU A 44 12.83 9.18 -25.35
C GLU A 44 11.98 7.90 -25.22
N GLU A 45 12.60 6.78 -24.84
CA GLU A 45 11.93 5.47 -24.69
C GLU A 45 10.81 5.47 -23.65
N HIS A 46 10.84 6.42 -22.70
CA HIS A 46 9.81 6.54 -21.68
C HIS A 46 8.55 7.27 -22.19
N PHE A 47 8.58 7.86 -23.38
CA PHE A 47 7.43 8.58 -23.94
C PHE A 47 6.58 7.65 -24.79
N ASN A 48 5.34 7.41 -24.37
CA ASN A 48 4.38 6.62 -25.11
C ASN A 48 3.45 7.52 -25.92
N GLU A 49 3.64 7.52 -27.25
CA GLU A 49 2.88 8.33 -28.20
C GLU A 49 1.43 7.86 -28.35
N GLU A 50 1.15 6.56 -28.24
CA GLU A 50 -0.21 6.02 -28.36
C GLU A 50 -1.10 6.45 -27.19
N ASN A 51 -0.51 6.50 -25.99
CA ASN A 51 -1.21 6.82 -24.76
C ASN A 51 -1.13 8.30 -24.36
N PHE A 52 -0.30 9.10 -25.05
CA PHE A 52 0.00 10.49 -24.70
C PHE A 52 0.52 10.62 -23.26
N SER A 53 1.50 9.78 -22.91
CA SER A 53 2.00 9.67 -21.54
C SER A 53 3.52 9.49 -21.47
N ILE A 54 4.09 9.77 -20.31
CA ILE A 54 5.38 9.23 -19.87
C ILE A 54 5.09 7.98 -19.04
N GLU A 55 5.74 6.88 -19.36
CA GLU A 55 5.66 5.61 -18.66
C GLU A 55 7.05 5.19 -18.20
N VAL A 56 7.22 5.06 -16.89
CA VAL A 56 8.47 4.66 -16.26
C VAL A 56 8.25 3.31 -15.60
N PRO A 57 8.72 2.20 -16.21
CA PRO A 57 8.73 0.91 -15.54
C PRO A 57 9.59 1.02 -14.28
N ARG A 58 9.53 0.01 -13.40
CA ARG A 58 10.38 0.01 -12.21
C ARG A 58 11.86 -0.05 -12.61
N THR A 59 12.51 1.11 -12.61
CA THR A 59 13.91 1.29 -12.98
C THR A 59 14.72 1.44 -11.71
N VAL A 60 15.59 0.45 -11.43
CA VAL A 60 16.52 0.46 -10.30
C VAL A 60 17.93 0.64 -10.83
N THR A 61 18.60 1.73 -10.45
CA THR A 61 19.94 2.08 -10.95
C THR A 61 20.79 2.75 -9.88
N GLN A 62 22.08 2.99 -10.15
CA GLN A 62 22.98 3.74 -9.28
C GLN A 62 23.37 5.07 -9.90
N LEU A 63 23.01 6.17 -9.24
CA LEU A 63 23.19 7.53 -9.76
C LEU A 63 23.86 8.42 -8.73
N SER A 64 24.57 9.45 -9.19
CA SER A 64 25.03 10.52 -8.32
C SER A 64 23.83 11.34 -7.84
N GLU A 65 23.98 12.02 -6.69
CA GLU A 65 22.93 12.88 -6.16
C GLU A 65 22.53 13.98 -7.17
N LYS A 66 23.49 14.57 -7.88
CA LYS A 66 23.25 15.56 -8.93
C LYS A 66 22.36 14.99 -10.04
N PHE A 67 22.67 13.81 -10.55
CA PHE A 67 21.92 13.17 -11.62
C PHE A 67 20.49 12.82 -11.16
N TYR A 68 20.35 12.31 -9.93
CA TYR A 68 19.03 12.07 -9.32
C TYR A 68 18.20 13.36 -9.24
N ARG A 69 18.76 14.46 -8.70
CA ARG A 69 18.09 15.76 -8.59
C ARG A 69 17.68 16.32 -9.95
N ASN A 70 18.59 16.31 -10.93
CA ASN A 70 18.28 16.71 -12.31
C ASN A 70 17.07 15.94 -12.87
N SER A 71 17.00 14.64 -12.58
CA SER A 71 15.89 13.81 -13.05
C SER A 71 14.57 14.13 -12.36
N VAL A 72 14.60 14.36 -11.04
CA VAL A 72 13.43 14.79 -10.28
C VAL A 72 12.92 16.14 -10.80
N ASP A 73 13.82 17.11 -11.00
CA ASP A 73 13.48 18.45 -11.50
C ASP A 73 12.83 18.40 -12.89
N LEU A 74 13.38 17.58 -13.80
CA LEU A 74 12.80 17.38 -15.12
C LEU A 74 11.39 16.78 -15.01
N VAL A 75 11.20 15.72 -14.22
CA VAL A 75 9.88 15.09 -14.05
C VAL A 75 8.87 16.07 -13.44
N GLN A 76 9.25 16.82 -12.40
CA GLN A 76 8.40 17.84 -11.79
C GLN A 76 8.00 18.93 -12.78
N TYR A 77 8.94 19.37 -13.61
CA TYR A 77 8.66 20.33 -14.68
C TYR A 77 7.62 19.80 -15.67
N LEU A 78 7.79 18.57 -16.15
CA LEU A 78 6.87 17.97 -17.12
C LEU A 78 5.49 17.68 -16.51
N ALA A 79 5.43 17.34 -15.22
CA ALA A 79 4.17 17.07 -14.50
C ALA A 79 3.21 18.27 -14.45
N GLN A 80 3.70 19.50 -14.57
CA GLN A 80 2.86 20.71 -14.66
C GLN A 80 1.91 20.67 -15.88
N PHE A 81 2.28 19.92 -16.91
CA PHE A 81 1.48 19.77 -18.13
C PHE A 81 0.59 18.52 -18.11
N ALA A 82 0.76 17.61 -17.15
CA ALA A 82 -0.04 16.40 -17.04
C ALA A 82 -1.47 16.70 -16.56
N VAL A 83 -2.37 15.74 -16.75
CA VAL A 83 -3.77 15.76 -16.29
C VAL A 83 -4.07 14.65 -15.27
N SER A 84 -3.27 13.58 -15.27
CA SER A 84 -3.33 12.48 -14.33
C SER A 84 -1.97 11.80 -14.21
N GLY A 85 -1.85 10.87 -13.25
CA GLY A 85 -0.69 10.04 -13.07
C GLY A 85 0.05 10.34 -11.77
N LYS A 86 0.97 9.44 -11.44
CA LYS A 86 1.83 9.49 -10.27
C LYS A 86 3.16 8.86 -10.67
N LEU A 87 4.26 9.58 -10.44
CA LEU A 87 5.62 9.09 -10.68
C LEU A 87 6.43 9.24 -9.41
N GLY A 88 6.92 8.13 -8.87
CA GLY A 88 7.75 8.13 -7.69
C GLY A 88 9.23 8.05 -8.03
N CYS A 89 10.02 8.86 -7.33
CA CYS A 89 11.47 8.91 -7.37
C CYS A 89 11.98 8.65 -5.95
N TRP A 90 12.84 7.65 -5.77
CA TRP A 90 13.45 7.32 -4.48
C TRP A 90 14.96 7.28 -4.61
N MET A 91 15.66 7.85 -3.64
CA MET A 91 17.10 7.68 -3.43
C MET A 91 17.32 6.98 -2.09
N VAL A 92 18.08 5.88 -2.11
CA VAL A 92 18.20 4.95 -0.98
C VAL A 92 19.67 4.61 -0.74
N GLU A 93 20.04 4.54 0.53
CA GLU A 93 21.32 4.04 0.98
C GLU A 93 21.11 3.08 2.16
N ASN A 94 21.69 1.89 2.12
CA ASN A 94 21.59 0.89 3.20
C ASN A 94 20.15 0.62 3.69
N ASN A 95 19.18 0.60 2.76
CA ASN A 95 17.73 0.44 3.01
C ASN A 95 17.06 1.60 3.77
N VAL A 96 17.75 2.74 3.90
CA VAL A 96 17.20 4.00 4.37
C VAL A 96 16.90 4.90 3.17
N VAL A 97 15.67 5.42 3.11
CA VAL A 97 15.29 6.41 2.10
C VAL A 97 15.95 7.73 2.48
N LEU A 98 16.88 8.18 1.64
CA LEU A 98 17.56 9.47 1.82
C LEU A 98 16.72 10.61 1.24
N ASP A 99 16.03 10.35 0.13
CA ASP A 99 15.16 11.31 -0.53
C ASP A 99 14.04 10.59 -1.28
N CYS A 100 12.87 11.23 -1.35
CA CYS A 100 11.67 10.65 -1.96
C CYS A 100 10.75 11.74 -2.49
N HIS A 101 10.46 11.69 -3.80
CA HIS A 101 9.48 12.55 -4.45
C HIS A 101 8.38 11.71 -5.08
N ILE A 102 7.13 11.97 -4.69
CA ILE A 102 5.96 11.45 -5.38
C ILE A 102 5.38 12.59 -6.21
N VAL A 103 5.66 12.57 -7.51
CA VAL A 103 5.27 13.63 -8.45
C VAL A 103 3.89 13.31 -9.00
N GLU A 104 2.92 14.17 -8.70
CA GLU A 104 1.58 14.17 -9.27
C GLU A 104 1.33 15.51 -9.99
N PRO A 105 0.37 15.60 -10.92
CA PRO A 105 0.03 16.86 -11.56
C PRO A 105 -0.47 17.91 -10.56
N GLU A 106 0.08 19.12 -10.65
CA GLU A 106 -0.34 20.30 -9.90
C GLU A 106 -0.51 21.47 -10.88
N SER A 107 -1.74 21.69 -11.35
CA SER A 107 -2.04 22.78 -12.29
C SER A 107 -3.47 23.28 -12.13
N ASP A 108 -3.75 24.47 -12.67
CA ASP A 108 -5.09 25.09 -12.65
C ASP A 108 -6.11 24.40 -13.56
N LYS A 109 -5.71 23.32 -14.24
CA LYS A 109 -6.62 22.51 -15.04
C LYS A 109 -7.74 21.97 -14.15
N VAL A 110 -8.97 22.19 -14.59
CA VAL A 110 -10.18 21.74 -13.88
C VAL A 110 -10.14 20.24 -13.51
N VAL A 111 -9.55 19.39 -14.37
CA VAL A 111 -9.38 17.95 -14.11
C VAL A 111 -8.50 17.74 -12.88
N VAL A 112 -7.33 18.37 -12.84
CA VAL A 112 -6.34 18.25 -11.76
C VAL A 112 -6.90 18.78 -10.45
N GLN A 113 -7.47 20.00 -10.46
CA GLN A 113 -8.07 20.60 -9.26
C GLN A 113 -9.25 19.78 -8.71
N SER A 114 -10.10 19.24 -9.59
CA SER A 114 -11.22 18.39 -9.17
C SER A 114 -10.71 17.06 -8.62
N PHE A 115 -9.66 16.48 -9.18
CA PHE A 115 -9.07 15.25 -8.68
C PHE A 115 -8.42 15.45 -7.30
N GLN A 116 -7.58 16.47 -7.13
CA GLN A 116 -6.95 16.78 -5.84
C GLN A 116 -8.01 16.99 -4.74
N LYS A 117 -9.07 17.74 -5.05
CA LYS A 117 -10.20 17.93 -4.12
C LYS A 117 -10.95 16.63 -3.84
N GLY A 118 -11.26 15.84 -4.88
CA GLY A 118 -11.93 14.55 -4.73
C GLY A 118 -11.13 13.54 -3.90
N LYS A 119 -9.82 13.45 -4.14
CA LYS A 119 -8.86 12.63 -3.37
C LYS A 119 -8.88 13.03 -1.89
N LYS A 120 -8.79 14.31 -1.57
CA LYS A 120 -8.86 14.79 -0.18
C LYS A 120 -10.21 14.49 0.49
N LEU A 121 -11.32 14.70 -0.22
CA LEU A 121 -12.66 14.44 0.34
C LEU A 121 -12.91 12.95 0.56
N SER A 122 -12.33 12.07 -0.27
CA SER A 122 -12.50 10.62 -0.16
C SER A 122 -11.90 9.99 1.10
N THR A 123 -11.10 10.74 1.85
CA THR A 123 -10.51 10.30 3.13
C THR A 123 -11.24 10.88 4.35
N LEU A 124 -12.30 11.67 4.14
CA LEU A 124 -13.05 12.33 5.21
C LEU A 124 -14.42 11.69 5.37
N GLU A 125 -14.74 11.27 6.59
CA GLU A 125 -16.05 10.71 6.94
C GLU A 125 -17.17 11.75 6.71
N GLY A 126 -18.28 11.32 6.12
CA GLY A 126 -19.44 12.17 5.84
C GLY A 126 -19.27 13.07 4.61
N LYS A 127 -18.15 12.98 3.87
CA LYS A 127 -17.87 13.75 2.64
C LYS A 127 -17.95 12.91 1.37
N GLU A 128 -18.52 11.72 1.44
CA GLU A 128 -18.61 10.76 0.34
C GLU A 128 -19.34 11.35 -0.87
N LYS A 129 -20.47 12.04 -0.65
CA LYS A 129 -21.23 12.68 -1.74
C LYS A 129 -20.44 13.79 -2.45
N ASP A 130 -19.71 14.60 -1.68
CA ASP A 130 -18.87 15.66 -2.25
C ASP A 130 -17.67 15.08 -3.01
N ALA A 131 -17.06 14.02 -2.48
CA ALA A 131 -16.00 13.27 -3.14
C ALA A 131 -16.49 12.69 -4.47
N MET A 132 -17.64 11.99 -4.48
CA MET A 132 -18.27 11.46 -5.70
C MET A 132 -18.51 12.54 -6.75
N LYS A 133 -19.02 13.71 -6.34
CA LYS A 133 -19.26 14.85 -7.26
C LYS A 133 -17.97 15.30 -7.94
N MET A 134 -16.87 15.42 -7.18
CA MET A 134 -15.58 15.83 -7.72
C MET A 134 -14.98 14.76 -8.64
N LEU A 135 -15.02 13.49 -8.23
CA LEU A 135 -14.46 12.37 -8.99
C LEU A 135 -15.25 12.12 -10.28
N ASN A 136 -16.58 12.24 -10.27
CA ASN A 136 -17.40 12.18 -11.48
C ASN A 136 -17.05 13.31 -12.45
N LYS A 137 -16.79 14.53 -11.95
CA LYS A 137 -16.35 15.65 -12.79
C LYS A 137 -15.01 15.37 -13.46
N VAL A 138 -14.08 14.69 -12.77
CA VAL A 138 -12.80 14.26 -13.34
C VAL A 138 -13.04 13.24 -14.45
N ILE A 139 -13.77 12.17 -14.17
CA ILE A 139 -14.02 11.07 -15.11
C ILE A 139 -14.79 11.54 -16.35
N ASN A 140 -15.78 12.41 -16.19
CA ASN A 140 -16.53 12.97 -17.32
C ASN A 140 -15.66 13.83 -18.26
N LYS A 141 -14.59 14.44 -17.74
CA LYS A 141 -13.68 15.28 -18.52
C LYS A 141 -12.47 14.51 -19.04
N TYR A 142 -12.04 13.46 -18.33
CA TYR A 142 -10.95 12.58 -18.71
C TYR A 142 -11.20 11.16 -18.18
N ASP A 143 -11.78 10.31 -19.03
CA ASP A 143 -12.21 8.95 -18.70
C ASP A 143 -11.07 7.91 -18.67
N LYS A 144 -9.84 8.36 -18.92
CA LYS A 144 -8.61 7.58 -18.76
C LYS A 144 -7.90 7.84 -17.41
N HIS A 145 -8.53 8.57 -16.49
CA HIS A 145 -7.94 8.90 -15.19
C HIS A 145 -7.99 7.73 -14.19
N SER A 146 -7.04 6.80 -14.25
CA SER A 146 -7.00 5.60 -13.38
C SER A 146 -7.19 5.92 -11.89
N GLN A 147 -6.46 6.89 -11.35
CA GLN A 147 -6.56 7.25 -9.92
C GLN A 147 -7.94 7.81 -9.54
N ALA A 148 -8.69 8.42 -10.45
CA ALA A 148 -10.01 8.95 -10.13
C ALA A 148 -11.04 7.81 -10.00
N TYR A 149 -10.94 6.80 -10.87
CA TYR A 149 -11.70 5.56 -10.73
C TYR A 149 -11.34 4.83 -9.43
N GLU A 150 -10.05 4.69 -9.10
CA GLU A 150 -9.63 4.08 -7.83
C GLU A 150 -10.25 4.79 -6.62
N ARG A 151 -10.14 6.12 -6.55
CA ARG A 151 -10.74 6.90 -5.46
C ARG A 151 -12.26 6.80 -5.44
N ARG A 152 -12.91 6.74 -6.61
CA ARG A 152 -14.37 6.60 -6.68
C ARG A 152 -14.81 5.21 -6.21
N GLY A 153 -14.05 4.17 -6.56
CA GLY A 153 -14.22 2.82 -6.04
C GLY A 153 -14.10 2.77 -4.52
N HIS A 154 -13.13 3.48 -3.93
CA HIS A 154 -13.01 3.62 -2.49
C HIS A 154 -14.24 4.27 -1.85
N VAL A 155 -14.75 5.36 -2.44
CA VAL A 155 -15.97 6.02 -1.94
C VAL A 155 -17.19 5.11 -2.08
N ASN A 156 -17.32 4.39 -3.19
CA ASN A 156 -18.38 3.39 -3.39
C ASN A 156 -18.31 2.26 -2.35
N MET A 157 -17.11 1.82 -1.97
CA MET A 157 -16.93 0.86 -0.86
C MET A 157 -17.45 1.41 0.47
N MET A 158 -17.15 2.67 0.80
CA MET A 158 -17.65 3.32 2.02
C MET A 158 -19.19 3.43 2.01
N LEU A 159 -19.77 3.72 0.84
CA LEU A 159 -21.22 3.77 0.63
C LEU A 159 -21.88 2.38 0.48
N ARG A 160 -21.08 1.30 0.54
CA ARG A 160 -21.53 -0.10 0.34
C ARG A 160 -22.11 -0.38 -1.06
N HIS A 161 -21.78 0.44 -2.06
CA HIS A 161 -22.10 0.21 -3.46
C HIS A 161 -21.05 -0.72 -4.09
N TYR A 162 -21.11 -2.00 -3.73
CA TYR A 162 -20.02 -2.94 -4.02
C TYR A 162 -19.82 -3.23 -5.51
N ASP A 163 -20.88 -3.27 -6.31
CA ASP A 163 -20.76 -3.51 -7.76
C ASP A 163 -20.16 -2.31 -8.50
N ASP A 164 -20.52 -1.10 -8.10
CA ASP A 164 -19.90 0.12 -8.63
C ASP A 164 -18.42 0.21 -8.23
N ALA A 165 -18.07 -0.23 -7.02
CA ALA A 165 -16.68 -0.31 -6.59
C ALA A 165 -15.88 -1.34 -7.40
N ASP A 166 -16.43 -2.52 -7.67
CA ASP A 166 -15.78 -3.54 -8.51
C ASP A 166 -15.53 -3.01 -9.93
N TYR A 167 -16.54 -2.34 -10.52
CA TYR A 167 -16.42 -1.69 -11.82
C TYR A 167 -15.30 -0.64 -11.82
N ASP A 168 -15.29 0.24 -10.83
CA ASP A 168 -14.34 1.34 -10.73
C ASP A 168 -12.91 0.84 -10.54
N TYR A 169 -12.68 -0.10 -9.62
CA TYR A 169 -11.35 -0.68 -9.45
C TYR A 169 -10.89 -1.44 -10.70
N SER A 170 -11.78 -2.20 -11.33
CA SER A 170 -11.47 -2.93 -12.56
C SER A 170 -11.16 -2.00 -13.74
N LYS A 171 -11.83 -0.84 -13.82
CA LYS A 171 -11.53 0.21 -14.80
C LYS A 171 -10.18 0.85 -14.50
N ALA A 172 -9.89 1.18 -13.25
CA ALA A 172 -8.60 1.75 -12.83
C ALA A 172 -7.42 0.83 -13.18
N ILE A 173 -7.52 -0.47 -12.88
CA ILE A 173 -6.49 -1.48 -13.18
C ILE A 173 -6.27 -1.63 -14.68
N ARG A 174 -7.33 -1.56 -15.49
CA ARG A 174 -7.22 -1.65 -16.96
C ARG A 174 -6.54 -0.42 -17.56
N LEU A 175 -6.81 0.76 -17.00
CA LEU A 175 -6.21 2.02 -17.44
C LEU A 175 -4.75 2.13 -17.01
N ASP A 176 -4.43 1.65 -15.80
CA ASP A 176 -3.08 1.61 -15.27
C ASP A 176 -2.85 0.31 -14.49
N PRO A 177 -2.24 -0.72 -15.13
CA PRO A 177 -1.90 -1.98 -14.48
C PRO A 177 -0.88 -1.86 -13.35
N GLU A 178 -0.20 -0.72 -13.21
CA GLU A 178 0.74 -0.44 -12.11
C GLU A 178 0.05 0.19 -10.89
N ASN A 179 -1.26 0.48 -10.97
CA ASN A 179 -2.03 1.08 -9.88
C ASN A 179 -2.29 0.07 -8.75
N ALA A 180 -1.30 -0.08 -7.86
CA ALA A 180 -1.36 -0.97 -6.70
C ALA A 180 -2.48 -0.60 -5.71
N ASP A 181 -2.86 0.67 -5.63
CA ASP A 181 -3.95 1.13 -4.76
C ASP A 181 -5.29 0.54 -5.23
N ALA A 182 -5.54 0.51 -6.54
CA ALA A 182 -6.75 -0.10 -7.11
C ALA A 182 -6.79 -1.62 -6.92
N LEU A 183 -5.64 -2.30 -7.07
CA LEU A 183 -5.50 -3.74 -6.80
C LEU A 183 -5.81 -4.06 -5.33
N VAL A 184 -5.27 -3.28 -4.38
CA VAL A 184 -5.59 -3.44 -2.96
C VAL A 184 -7.07 -3.15 -2.68
N GLY A 185 -7.64 -2.12 -3.30
CA GLY A 185 -9.05 -1.77 -3.17
C GLY A 185 -9.98 -2.91 -3.59
N ARG A 186 -9.73 -3.51 -4.76
CA ARG A 186 -10.50 -4.66 -5.24
C ARG A 186 -10.24 -5.93 -4.44
N GLY A 187 -9.00 -6.15 -3.99
CA GLY A 187 -8.66 -7.22 -3.06
C GLY A 187 -9.47 -7.15 -1.77
N ARG A 188 -9.64 -5.97 -1.17
CA ARG A 188 -10.51 -5.76 -0.01
C ARG A 188 -11.97 -6.05 -0.31
N LEU A 189 -12.47 -5.64 -1.48
CA LEU A 189 -13.83 -5.95 -1.91
C LEU A 189 -14.06 -7.47 -2.01
N TYR A 190 -13.13 -8.20 -2.61
CA TYR A 190 -13.20 -9.66 -2.68
C TYR A 190 -13.11 -10.32 -1.30
N MET A 191 -12.29 -9.80 -0.38
CA MET A 191 -12.28 -10.25 1.02
C MET A 191 -13.64 -10.07 1.70
N MET A 192 -14.32 -8.94 1.48
CA MET A 192 -15.67 -8.70 2.03
C MET A 192 -16.70 -9.68 1.46
N ARG A 193 -16.53 -10.10 0.21
CA ARG A 193 -17.32 -11.17 -0.44
C ARG A 193 -16.87 -12.59 -0.09
N LYS A 194 -15.82 -12.73 0.73
CA LYS A 194 -15.15 -14.01 1.08
C LYS A 194 -14.59 -14.76 -0.14
N GLU A 195 -14.28 -14.04 -1.21
CA GLU A 195 -13.63 -14.55 -2.43
C GLU A 195 -12.11 -14.50 -2.25
N TRP A 196 -11.59 -15.31 -1.33
CA TRP A 196 -10.21 -15.21 -0.82
C TRP A 196 -9.14 -15.41 -1.89
N GLU A 197 -9.34 -16.35 -2.82
CA GLU A 197 -8.40 -16.65 -3.89
C GLU A 197 -8.27 -15.48 -4.88
N LYS A 198 -9.40 -14.83 -5.22
CA LYS A 198 -9.39 -13.63 -6.05
C LYS A 198 -8.71 -12.47 -5.34
N ALA A 199 -8.99 -12.29 -4.05
CA ALA A 199 -8.30 -11.30 -3.24
C ALA A 199 -6.79 -11.54 -3.21
N ILE A 200 -6.34 -12.77 -3.01
CA ILE A 200 -4.92 -13.14 -3.04
C ILE A 200 -4.29 -12.79 -4.39
N SER A 201 -4.97 -13.09 -5.51
CA SER A 201 -4.47 -12.77 -6.85
C SER A 201 -4.23 -11.26 -7.03
N ASP A 202 -5.18 -10.41 -6.63
CA ASP A 202 -5.01 -8.96 -6.73
C ASP A 202 -3.96 -8.42 -5.76
N LEU A 203 -3.92 -8.92 -4.53
CA LEU A 203 -2.95 -8.50 -3.52
C LEU A 203 -1.52 -8.94 -3.89
N ASP A 204 -1.36 -10.11 -4.51
CA ASP A 204 -0.07 -10.56 -5.04
C ASP A 204 0.42 -9.64 -6.16
N GLN A 205 -0.47 -9.28 -7.09
CA GLN A 205 -0.16 -8.27 -8.11
C GLN A 205 0.20 -6.93 -7.46
N ALA A 206 -0.56 -6.45 -6.46
CA ALA A 206 -0.25 -5.21 -5.76
C ALA A 206 1.16 -5.22 -5.15
N THR A 207 1.60 -6.34 -4.55
CA THR A 207 2.98 -6.47 -4.02
C THR A 207 4.04 -6.51 -5.11
N LYS A 208 3.74 -7.07 -6.29
CA LYS A 208 4.66 -7.06 -7.45
C LYS A 208 4.80 -5.67 -8.05
N LYS A 209 3.71 -4.91 -8.09
CA LYS A 209 3.61 -3.57 -8.70
C LYS A 209 4.02 -2.43 -7.77
N SER A 210 4.01 -2.63 -6.46
CA SER A 210 4.47 -1.64 -5.48
C SER A 210 5.85 -1.96 -4.88
N LEU A 211 6.48 -0.94 -4.27
CA LEU A 211 7.79 -1.04 -3.63
C LEU A 211 7.64 -1.22 -2.11
N ALA A 212 8.57 -1.93 -1.47
CA ALA A 212 8.59 -2.07 -0.01
C ALA A 212 8.78 -0.74 0.77
N LEU A 213 9.06 0.35 0.05
CA LEU A 213 9.13 1.71 0.57
C LEU A 213 7.76 2.41 0.59
N GLN A 214 6.77 1.87 -0.11
CA GLN A 214 5.42 2.41 -0.20
C GLN A 214 4.51 1.69 0.80
N GLU A 215 3.59 2.43 1.41
CA GLU A 215 2.65 1.90 2.40
C GLU A 215 1.77 0.77 1.82
N VAL A 216 1.32 0.95 0.57
CA VAL A 216 0.42 0.00 -0.13
C VAL A 216 1.00 -1.41 -0.24
N TYR A 217 2.34 -1.54 -0.28
CA TYR A 217 3.02 -2.84 -0.30
C TYR A 217 2.75 -3.65 0.97
N TRP A 218 2.85 -2.99 2.12
CA TRP A 218 2.67 -3.62 3.43
C TRP A 218 1.19 -3.85 3.74
N ILE A 219 0.31 -2.96 3.27
CA ILE A 219 -1.14 -3.17 3.29
C ILE A 219 -1.48 -4.44 2.51
N ALA A 220 -0.95 -4.59 1.29
CA ALA A 220 -1.22 -5.75 0.45
C ALA A 220 -0.78 -7.06 1.12
N ARG A 221 0.43 -7.12 1.69
CA ARG A 221 0.93 -8.30 2.41
C ARG A 221 0.08 -8.69 3.61
N ARG A 222 -0.30 -7.72 4.45
CA ARG A 222 -1.15 -7.99 5.63
C ARG A 222 -2.51 -8.55 5.23
N LEU A 223 -3.13 -7.97 4.21
CA LEU A 223 -4.42 -8.45 3.70
C LEU A 223 -4.30 -9.84 3.07
N LYS A 224 -3.19 -10.09 2.34
CA LYS A 224 -2.90 -11.39 1.73
C LYS A 224 -2.73 -12.48 2.80
N ALA A 225 -2.01 -12.18 3.87
CA ALA A 225 -1.90 -13.07 5.03
C ALA A 225 -3.27 -13.38 5.65
N THR A 226 -4.14 -12.36 5.78
CA THR A 226 -5.51 -12.57 6.28
C THR A 226 -6.31 -13.51 5.38
N CYS A 227 -6.17 -13.40 4.06
CA CYS A 227 -6.81 -14.32 3.12
C CYS A 227 -6.28 -15.75 3.28
N HIS A 228 -4.96 -15.92 3.37
CA HIS A 228 -4.33 -17.23 3.59
C HIS A 228 -4.76 -17.87 4.91
N ILE A 229 -4.91 -17.09 6.00
CA ILE A 229 -5.45 -17.59 7.28
C ILE A 229 -6.87 -18.14 7.09
N ASN A 230 -7.74 -17.44 6.36
CA ASN A 230 -9.12 -17.89 6.11
C ASN A 230 -9.18 -19.17 5.27
N LEU A 231 -8.18 -19.40 4.41
CA LEU A 231 -8.01 -20.63 3.63
C LEU A 231 -7.21 -21.71 4.37
N LYS A 232 -6.80 -21.49 5.62
CA LYS A 232 -5.92 -22.38 6.41
C LYS A 232 -4.56 -22.66 5.75
N GLN A 233 -4.11 -21.74 4.89
CA GLN A 233 -2.81 -21.75 4.22
C GLN A 233 -1.76 -21.08 5.14
N TYR A 234 -1.45 -21.76 6.25
CA TYR A 234 -0.69 -21.14 7.35
C TYR A 234 0.77 -20.84 7.00
N LYS A 235 1.41 -21.60 6.12
CA LYS A 235 2.80 -21.34 5.70
C LYS A 235 2.91 -20.07 4.86
N GLU A 236 1.93 -19.84 3.99
CA GLU A 236 1.83 -18.66 3.14
C GLU A 236 1.51 -17.42 3.99
N ALA A 237 0.60 -17.56 4.97
CA ALA A 237 0.31 -16.50 5.93
C ALA A 237 1.53 -16.14 6.79
N GLU A 238 2.29 -17.14 7.27
CA GLU A 238 3.53 -16.96 8.04
C GLU A 238 4.51 -16.07 7.29
N PHE A 239 4.72 -16.34 5.99
CA PHE A 239 5.69 -15.61 5.19
C PHE A 239 5.39 -14.11 5.14
N ASP A 240 4.15 -13.74 4.83
CA ASP A 240 3.74 -12.34 4.72
C ASP A 240 3.75 -11.63 6.09
N LEU A 241 3.28 -12.30 7.14
CA LEU A 241 3.27 -11.75 8.50
C LEU A 241 4.68 -11.57 9.06
N ARG A 242 5.58 -12.53 8.86
CA ARG A 242 6.98 -12.43 9.29
C ARG A 242 7.70 -11.26 8.65
N LEU A 243 7.46 -11.01 7.36
CA LEU A 243 8.03 -9.83 6.69
C LEU A 243 7.47 -8.54 7.29
N PHE A 244 6.16 -8.48 7.52
CA PHE A 244 5.50 -7.30 8.09
C PHE A 244 5.97 -6.99 9.51
N THR A 245 5.99 -7.97 10.41
CA THR A 245 6.31 -7.78 11.83
C THR A 245 7.79 -7.42 12.07
N ARG A 246 8.68 -7.90 11.19
CA ARG A 246 10.12 -7.54 11.21
C ARG A 246 10.40 -6.13 10.69
N ARG A 247 9.50 -5.55 9.88
CA ARG A 247 9.66 -4.18 9.38
C ARG A 247 9.51 -3.20 10.55
N LYS A 248 10.40 -2.21 10.61
CA LYS A 248 10.22 -1.03 11.47
C LYS A 248 9.44 0.00 10.67
N PHE A 249 8.28 0.38 11.18
CA PHE A 249 7.43 1.44 10.62
C PHE A 249 7.63 2.72 11.45
N ASP A 250 7.58 3.87 10.78
CA ASP A 250 7.44 5.16 11.45
C ASP A 250 6.05 5.26 12.10
N GLU A 251 5.91 5.97 13.22
CA GLU A 251 4.62 6.09 13.91
C GLU A 251 3.53 6.75 13.06
N LYS A 252 3.92 7.55 12.06
CA LYS A 252 3.01 8.20 11.11
C LYS A 252 2.57 7.28 9.97
N ASP A 253 3.29 6.17 9.73
CA ASP A 253 2.91 5.19 8.69
C ASP A 253 1.65 4.44 9.14
N ILE A 254 0.64 4.39 8.28
CA ILE A 254 -0.63 3.72 8.60
C ILE A 254 -0.45 2.24 9.02
N ASN A 255 0.60 1.57 8.53
CA ASN A 255 0.92 0.20 8.88
C ASN A 255 1.42 0.04 10.32
N PHE A 256 1.96 1.09 10.94
CA PHE A 256 2.35 1.07 12.35
C PHE A 256 1.16 0.72 13.24
N LEU A 257 -0.01 1.30 12.96
CA LEU A 257 -1.24 1.07 13.72
C LEU A 257 -1.75 -0.38 13.63
N TRP A 258 -1.32 -1.16 12.63
CA TRP A 258 -1.71 -2.57 12.47
C TRP A 258 -0.70 -3.55 13.07
N ARG A 259 0.43 -3.07 13.62
CA ARG A 259 1.54 -3.93 14.09
C ARG A 259 1.10 -4.90 15.19
N MET A 260 0.33 -4.44 16.17
CA MET A 260 -0.20 -5.28 17.25
C MET A 260 -1.04 -6.43 16.68
N HIS A 261 -2.05 -6.10 15.88
CA HIS A 261 -2.91 -7.10 15.25
C HIS A 261 -2.11 -8.11 14.41
N CYS A 262 -1.11 -7.66 13.66
CA CYS A 262 -0.28 -8.55 12.83
C CYS A 262 0.63 -9.45 13.68
N LEU A 263 1.21 -8.95 14.78
CA LEU A 263 1.99 -9.77 15.71
C LEU A 263 1.12 -10.83 16.37
N PHE A 264 -0.10 -10.47 16.78
CA PHE A 264 -1.05 -11.43 17.32
C PHE A 264 -1.44 -12.51 16.30
N GLN A 265 -1.82 -12.13 15.08
CA GLN A 265 -2.12 -13.08 14.00
C GLN A 265 -0.91 -13.96 13.67
N TYR A 266 0.30 -13.39 13.66
CA TYR A 266 1.54 -14.14 13.44
C TYR A 266 1.74 -15.20 14.53
N GLY A 267 1.52 -14.84 15.80
CA GLY A 267 1.51 -15.77 16.91
C GLY A 267 0.51 -16.92 16.71
N GLN A 268 -0.74 -16.60 16.32
CA GLN A 268 -1.75 -17.62 16.05
C GLN A 268 -1.34 -18.55 14.90
N VAL A 269 -0.81 -18.01 13.81
CA VAL A 269 -0.33 -18.80 12.66
C VAL A 269 0.82 -19.73 13.09
N LEU A 270 1.76 -19.24 13.90
CA LEU A 270 2.85 -20.06 14.43
C LEU A 270 2.34 -21.18 15.33
N MET A 271 1.28 -20.96 16.12
CA MET A 271 0.65 -22.02 16.91
C MET A 271 0.07 -23.13 16.03
N GLU A 272 -0.58 -22.79 14.90
CA GLU A 272 -1.11 -23.75 13.93
C GLU A 272 0.02 -24.53 13.22
N LEU A 273 1.19 -23.91 13.07
CA LEU A 273 2.41 -24.56 12.54
C LEU A 273 3.18 -25.37 13.59
N GLY A 274 2.75 -25.35 14.87
CA GLY A 274 3.44 -26.05 15.97
C GLY A 274 4.66 -25.31 16.52
N GLU A 275 4.92 -24.07 16.10
CA GLU A 275 6.06 -23.25 16.51
C GLU A 275 5.73 -22.44 17.78
N TYR A 276 5.40 -23.13 18.86
CA TYR A 276 4.82 -22.54 20.07
C TYR A 276 5.71 -21.51 20.77
N GLU A 277 7.02 -21.72 20.87
CA GLU A 277 7.93 -20.76 21.50
C GLU A 277 8.00 -19.44 20.72
N LYS A 278 8.08 -19.51 19.39
CA LYS A 278 8.03 -18.31 18.55
C LYS A 278 6.67 -17.61 18.61
N ALA A 279 5.59 -18.38 18.77
CA ALA A 279 4.26 -17.82 18.96
C ALA A 279 4.17 -17.01 20.27
N ILE A 280 4.75 -17.53 21.35
CA ILE A 280 4.83 -16.83 22.65
C ILE A 280 5.58 -15.51 22.48
N ASP A 281 6.73 -15.52 21.80
CA ASP A 281 7.51 -14.31 21.53
C ASP A 281 6.72 -13.26 20.73
N ALA A 282 6.05 -13.69 19.66
CA ALA A 282 5.23 -12.79 18.84
C ALA A 282 4.07 -12.17 19.65
N ILE A 283 3.36 -12.96 20.45
CA ILE A 283 2.25 -12.47 21.28
C ILE A 283 2.79 -11.58 22.42
N ASN A 284 3.96 -11.88 22.98
CA ASN A 284 4.64 -11.02 23.95
C ASN A 284 4.99 -9.65 23.36
N GLU A 285 5.48 -9.60 22.12
CA GLU A 285 5.70 -8.33 21.43
C GLU A 285 4.38 -7.58 21.18
N SER A 286 3.33 -8.28 20.77
CA SER A 286 1.99 -7.70 20.59
C SER A 286 1.47 -7.01 21.86
N LEU A 287 1.57 -7.70 23.01
CA LEU A 287 1.13 -7.21 24.32
C LEU A 287 1.86 -5.94 24.81
N LYS A 288 3.05 -5.63 24.25
CA LYS A 288 3.81 -4.41 24.59
C LYS A 288 3.36 -3.19 23.81
N LEU A 289 2.60 -3.37 22.73
CA LEU A 289 2.19 -2.28 21.84
C LEU A 289 0.90 -1.61 22.34
N LYS A 290 0.81 -0.30 22.09
CA LYS A 290 -0.41 0.48 22.35
C LYS A 290 -1.51 0.09 21.37
N GLU A 291 -2.75 0.40 21.77
CA GLU A 291 -3.93 0.20 20.93
C GLU A 291 -3.84 0.94 19.59
N GLY A 292 -4.39 0.32 18.54
CA GLY A 292 -4.26 0.78 17.16
C GLY A 292 -5.43 0.30 16.29
N HIS A 293 -5.21 0.13 15.00
CA HIS A 293 -6.21 -0.44 14.11
C HIS A 293 -6.25 -1.97 14.27
N GLY A 294 -7.46 -2.52 14.40
CA GLY A 294 -7.65 -3.93 14.68
C GLY A 294 -7.15 -4.32 16.08
N THR A 295 -7.28 -3.43 17.08
CA THR A 295 -6.94 -3.72 18.48
C THR A 295 -7.47 -5.08 18.90
N VAL A 296 -6.58 -5.88 19.46
CA VAL A 296 -6.90 -7.21 20.00
C VAL A 296 -7.02 -7.07 21.51
N PRO A 297 -8.15 -7.44 22.13
CA PRO A 297 -8.31 -7.38 23.58
C PRO A 297 -7.17 -8.09 24.30
N LYS A 298 -6.65 -7.48 25.37
CA LYS A 298 -5.57 -8.07 26.17
C LYS A 298 -5.93 -9.48 26.66
N ALA A 299 -7.19 -9.71 27.01
CA ALA A 299 -7.71 -11.01 27.43
C ALA A 299 -7.48 -12.10 26.37
N ASP A 300 -7.76 -11.81 25.09
CA ASP A 300 -7.57 -12.76 23.99
C ASP A 300 -6.10 -13.05 23.73
N GLN A 301 -5.25 -12.02 23.82
CA GLN A 301 -3.80 -12.17 23.69
C GLN A 301 -3.23 -13.07 24.79
N LEU A 302 -3.61 -12.84 26.05
CA LEU A 302 -3.21 -13.67 27.19
C LEU A 302 -3.73 -15.10 27.07
N LEU A 303 -4.99 -15.29 26.69
CA LEU A 303 -5.57 -16.62 26.46
C LEU A 303 -4.73 -17.41 25.45
N LYS A 304 -4.43 -16.82 24.28
CA LYS A 304 -3.63 -17.50 23.25
C LYS A 304 -2.19 -17.74 23.68
N ARG A 305 -1.55 -16.80 24.38
CA ARG A 305 -0.21 -17.00 24.94
C ARG A 305 -0.18 -18.13 25.96
N GLY A 306 -1.18 -18.21 26.83
CA GLY A 306 -1.31 -19.29 27.80
C GLY A 306 -1.47 -20.66 27.12
N ILE A 307 -2.30 -20.74 26.06
CA ILE A 307 -2.42 -21.98 25.26
C ILE A 307 -1.08 -22.36 24.63
N ALA A 308 -0.35 -21.40 24.05
CA ALA A 308 0.95 -21.66 23.45
C ALA A 308 1.96 -22.19 24.50
N LYS A 309 2.06 -21.53 25.67
CA LYS A 309 2.90 -21.95 26.81
C LYS A 309 2.54 -23.35 27.30
N GLN A 310 1.25 -23.67 27.42
CA GLN A 310 0.82 -25.00 27.84
C GLN A 310 1.29 -26.06 26.83
N LYS A 311 1.17 -25.80 25.53
CA LYS A 311 1.56 -26.74 24.48
C LYS A 311 3.07 -26.91 24.32
N SER A 312 3.87 -25.87 24.58
CA SER A 312 5.33 -25.97 24.62
C SER A 312 5.88 -26.54 25.92
N GLY A 313 5.07 -26.65 26.97
CA GLY A 313 5.52 -27.04 28.32
C GLY A 313 6.17 -25.90 29.11
N SER A 314 6.11 -24.66 28.63
CA SER A 314 6.63 -23.48 29.34
C SER A 314 5.76 -23.15 30.56
N SER A 315 6.38 -22.60 31.60
CA SER A 315 5.68 -22.20 32.82
C SER A 315 4.83 -20.93 32.62
N GLY A 316 3.94 -20.63 33.58
CA GLY A 316 3.18 -19.39 33.60
C GLY A 316 1.91 -19.36 32.74
N TYR A 317 1.51 -20.45 32.09
CA TYR A 317 0.25 -20.52 31.34
C TYR A 317 -0.99 -20.33 32.23
N LEU A 318 -0.98 -20.87 33.47
CA LEU A 318 -2.07 -20.68 34.43
C LEU A 318 -2.22 -19.22 34.85
N SER A 319 -1.12 -18.47 34.96
CA SER A 319 -1.19 -17.04 35.28
C SER A 319 -1.84 -16.27 34.13
N ASP A 320 -1.45 -16.57 32.88
CA ASP A 320 -2.04 -15.94 31.71
C ASP A 320 -3.55 -16.20 31.63
N TRP A 321 -3.99 -17.43 31.91
CA TRP A 321 -5.42 -17.75 31.91
C TRP A 321 -6.19 -17.11 33.06
N LYS A 322 -5.62 -17.03 34.26
CA LYS A 322 -6.25 -16.33 35.38
C LYS A 322 -6.44 -14.85 35.07
N GLU A 323 -5.39 -14.18 34.59
CA GLU A 323 -5.47 -12.77 34.20
C GLU A 323 -6.43 -12.57 33.02
N ALA A 324 -6.45 -13.47 32.03
CA ALA A 324 -7.41 -13.43 30.94
C ALA A 324 -8.86 -13.59 31.43
N ALA A 325 -9.12 -14.49 32.38
CA ALA A 325 -10.44 -14.70 32.98
C ALA A 325 -10.88 -13.47 33.79
N GLU A 326 -9.98 -12.86 34.58
CA GLU A 326 -10.23 -11.59 35.29
C GLU A 326 -10.59 -10.44 34.33
N LEU A 327 -10.03 -10.46 33.11
CA LEU A 327 -10.35 -9.53 32.03
C LEU A 327 -11.59 -9.95 31.21
N GLY A 328 -12.34 -10.97 31.65
CA GLY A 328 -13.62 -11.40 31.07
C GLY A 328 -13.52 -12.46 29.96
N SER A 329 -12.39 -13.18 29.83
CA SER A 329 -12.24 -14.25 28.83
C SER A 329 -12.93 -15.54 29.30
N THR A 330 -14.11 -15.83 28.75
CA THR A 330 -14.84 -17.09 28.99
C THR A 330 -14.02 -18.32 28.60
N GLY A 331 -13.27 -18.25 27.49
CA GLY A 331 -12.39 -19.33 27.06
C GLY A 331 -11.27 -19.64 28.06
N ALA A 332 -10.80 -18.63 28.80
CA ALA A 332 -9.80 -18.84 29.86
C ALA A 332 -10.43 -19.48 31.11
N GLU A 333 -11.64 -19.06 31.49
CA GLU A 333 -12.41 -19.67 32.58
C GLU A 333 -12.66 -21.16 32.35
N GLU A 334 -13.09 -21.53 31.14
CA GLU A 334 -13.32 -22.93 30.77
C GLU A 334 -12.03 -23.78 30.86
N LEU A 335 -10.89 -23.23 30.45
CA LEU A 335 -9.61 -23.93 30.52
C LEU A 335 -9.13 -24.11 31.97
N LEU A 336 -9.42 -23.15 32.85
CA LEU A 336 -9.11 -23.25 34.27
C LEU A 336 -9.98 -24.29 34.99
N GLN A 337 -11.24 -24.46 34.59
CA GLN A 337 -12.16 -25.46 35.18
C GLN A 337 -11.81 -26.91 34.79
N LYS A 338 -11.17 -27.11 33.63
CA LYS A 338 -10.76 -28.44 33.13
C LYS A 338 -9.42 -28.93 33.69
N LYS A 339 -8.80 -28.16 34.58
CA LYS A 339 -7.50 -28.39 35.21
C LYS A 339 -7.69 -28.82 36.66
#